data_AF-A0A151Z0S9-F1
#
_entry.id   AF-A0A151Z0S9-F1
#
_cell.length_a   1.000
_cell.length_b   1.000
_cell.length_c   1.000
_cell.angle_alpha   90.00
_cell.angle_beta   90.00
_cell.angle_gamma   90.00
#
_symmetry.space_group_name_H-M   'P 1'
#
loop_
_entity.id
_entity.type
_entity.pdbx_description
1 polymer ?
#
loop_
_entity_poly.entity_id
_entity_poly.type
_entity_poly.pdbx_seq_one_letter_code
_entity_poly.pdbx_strand_id
1 'polypeptide(L)'
;MQFYYGEKMPLRILDEAEFWKQQEAEHTVVIKELVKNLESRYVEALNEWEKALTDTHQLVVRWIETKVRLPCKKNPELECRVNHLIRFCLHQSEQFIKLCRMIRDQSAAFQGNRTAQVVMNHIIRESEYFIGIAQTILYRC
;
A
#
# COMPACT_ATOMS: atom_id res chain seq x y z
N MET A 1 4.13 -16.23 -5.92
CA MET A 1 3.05 -15.60 -6.71
C MET A 1 2.99 -16.20 -8.10
N GLN A 2 2.03 -17.09 -8.31
CA GLN A 2 1.24 -17.26 -9.53
C GLN A 2 0.02 -18.05 -9.11
N PHE A 3 -1.14 -17.79 -9.71
CA PHE A 3 -2.15 -18.75 -10.15
C PHE A 3 -3.50 -18.03 -10.35
N TYR A 4 -4.10 -18.34 -11.49
CA TYR A 4 -5.43 -17.95 -11.97
C TYR A 4 -6.51 -18.55 -11.08
N TYR A 5 -7.41 -17.75 -10.46
CA TYR A 5 -8.51 -18.32 -9.67
C TYR A 5 -9.82 -17.50 -9.72
N GLY A 6 -10.53 -17.64 -10.84
CA GLY A 6 -12.01 -17.61 -10.94
C GLY A 6 -12.82 -16.61 -10.11
N GLU A 7 -13.97 -17.05 -9.58
CA GLU A 7 -15.06 -16.24 -9.02
C GLU A 7 -14.79 -15.56 -7.65
N LYS A 8 -13.58 -15.68 -7.08
CA LYS A 8 -13.23 -15.15 -5.73
C LYS A 8 -12.60 -13.74 -5.73
N MET A 9 -12.73 -13.00 -6.82
CA MET A 9 -12.06 -11.71 -7.05
C MET A 9 -12.26 -10.63 -5.96
N PRO A 10 -13.47 -10.45 -5.35
CA PRO A 10 -13.67 -9.38 -4.36
C PRO A 10 -13.05 -9.64 -2.98
N LEU A 11 -12.81 -10.91 -2.61
CA LEU A 11 -12.09 -11.22 -1.38
C LEU A 11 -10.59 -11.05 -1.59
N ARG A 12 -10.09 -11.42 -2.79
CA ARG A 12 -8.69 -11.27 -3.15
C ARG A 12 -8.19 -9.82 -3.09
N ILE A 13 -9.01 -8.86 -3.50
CA ILE A 13 -8.57 -7.45 -3.47
C ILE A 13 -8.41 -6.92 -2.04
N LEU A 14 -9.18 -7.45 -1.08
CA LEU A 14 -8.99 -7.13 0.32
C LEU A 14 -7.73 -7.81 0.87
N ASP A 15 -7.47 -9.08 0.52
CA ASP A 15 -6.23 -9.78 0.91
C ASP A 15 -4.98 -9.07 0.35
N GLU A 16 -5.01 -8.64 -0.91
CA GLU A 16 -3.92 -7.87 -1.52
C GLU A 16 -3.78 -6.50 -0.84
N ALA A 17 -4.89 -5.81 -0.55
CA ALA A 17 -4.84 -4.54 0.17
C ALA A 17 -4.27 -4.71 1.59
N GLU A 18 -4.64 -5.75 2.31
CA GLU A 18 -4.09 -6.08 3.64
C GLU A 18 -2.56 -6.21 3.54
N PHE A 19 -2.09 -7.15 2.70
CA PHE A 19 -0.68 -7.43 2.52
C PHE A 19 0.11 -6.17 2.15
N TRP A 20 -0.35 -5.43 1.14
CA TRP A 20 0.41 -4.28 0.63
C TRP A 20 0.36 -3.06 1.54
N LYS A 21 -0.73 -2.83 2.30
CA LYS A 21 -0.74 -1.75 3.31
C LYS A 21 0.24 -2.04 4.44
N GLN A 22 0.38 -3.29 4.85
CA GLN A 22 1.42 -3.69 5.81
C GLN A 22 2.82 -3.48 5.23
N GLN A 23 3.10 -3.98 4.02
CA GLN A 23 4.41 -3.84 3.39
C GLN A 23 4.82 -2.37 3.22
N GLU A 24 3.91 -1.50 2.79
CA GLU A 24 4.20 -0.07 2.67
C GLU A 24 4.50 0.58 4.03
N ALA A 25 3.82 0.18 5.10
CA ALA A 25 4.13 0.66 6.44
C ALA A 25 5.52 0.19 6.89
N GLU A 26 5.88 -1.07 6.64
CA GLU A 26 7.23 -1.58 6.92
C GLU A 26 8.31 -0.87 6.08
N HIS A 27 7.98 -0.50 4.83
CA HIS A 27 8.88 0.25 3.96
C HIS A 27 9.23 1.64 4.50
N THR A 28 8.35 2.31 5.25
CA THR A 28 8.73 3.60 5.87
C THR A 28 9.85 3.41 6.89
N VAL A 29 9.82 2.31 7.65
CA VAL A 29 10.87 1.93 8.61
C VAL A 29 12.15 1.58 7.87
N VAL A 30 12.07 0.77 6.82
CA VAL A 30 13.24 0.42 5.99
C VAL A 30 13.92 1.67 5.45
N ILE A 31 13.17 2.66 4.93
CA ILE A 31 13.72 3.90 4.40
C ILE A 31 14.47 4.69 5.49
N LYS A 32 13.89 4.82 6.69
CA LYS A 32 14.51 5.50 7.84
C LYS A 32 15.80 4.79 8.30
N GLU A 33 15.78 3.46 8.33
CA GLU A 33 16.91 2.66 8.81
C GLU A 33 18.06 2.59 7.80
N LEU A 34 17.76 2.71 6.51
CA LEU A 34 18.72 2.62 5.42
C LEU A 34 19.64 3.84 5.33
N VAL A 35 19.16 5.03 5.72
CA VAL A 35 19.89 6.30 5.61
C VAL A 35 19.83 7.06 6.94
N LYS A 36 20.90 6.91 7.74
CA LYS A 36 20.97 7.43 9.13
C LYS A 36 20.97 8.96 9.25
N ASN A 37 21.27 9.68 8.18
CA ASN A 37 21.30 11.14 8.12
C ASN A 37 20.19 11.71 7.21
N LEU A 38 19.08 11.00 7.08
CA LEU A 38 17.90 11.49 6.36
C LEU A 38 17.39 12.78 6.99
N GLU A 39 16.99 13.76 6.17
CA GLU A 39 16.53 15.06 6.63
C GLU A 39 15.28 14.95 7.49
N SER A 40 15.20 15.72 8.58
CA SER A 40 14.12 15.61 9.58
C SER A 40 12.72 15.69 8.98
N ARG A 41 12.51 16.56 7.98
CA ARG A 41 11.23 16.67 7.25
C ARG A 41 10.77 15.35 6.61
N TYR A 42 11.70 14.54 6.14
CA TYR A 42 11.39 13.25 5.54
C TYR A 42 11.22 12.17 6.61
N VAL A 43 11.99 12.22 7.70
CA VAL A 43 11.78 11.33 8.85
C VAL A 43 10.39 11.54 9.45
N GLU A 44 9.98 12.79 9.65
CA GLU A 44 8.65 13.18 10.14
C GLU A 44 7.55 12.69 9.19
N ALA A 45 7.69 12.96 7.89
CA ALA A 45 6.76 12.47 6.88
C ALA A 45 6.64 10.93 6.90
N LEU A 46 7.76 10.21 6.99
CA LEU A 46 7.76 8.74 7.05
C LEU A 46 7.08 8.20 8.30
N ASN A 47 7.21 8.87 9.46
CA ASN A 47 6.48 8.50 10.68
C ASN A 47 4.97 8.71 10.54
N GLU A 48 4.54 9.81 9.94
CA GLU A 48 3.12 10.06 9.66
C GLU A 48 2.56 9.02 8.68
N TRP A 49 3.33 8.68 7.64
CA TRP A 49 2.98 7.67 6.67
C TRP A 49 2.91 6.27 7.28
N GLU A 50 3.84 5.90 8.15
CA GLU A 50 3.82 4.61 8.88
C GLU A 50 2.50 4.44 9.63
N LYS A 51 2.10 5.48 10.38
CA LYS A 51 0.85 5.49 11.11
C LYS A 51 -0.36 5.40 10.17
N ALA A 52 -0.42 6.24 9.14
CA ALA A 52 -1.55 6.27 8.21
C ALA A 52 -1.74 4.93 7.46
N LEU A 53 -0.63 4.30 7.05
CA LEU A 53 -0.65 2.98 6.40
C LEU A 53 -1.06 1.87 7.36
N THR A 54 -0.55 1.91 8.60
CA THR A 54 -0.93 0.96 9.66
C THR A 54 -2.42 1.06 10.00
N ASP A 55 -2.95 2.28 10.15
CA ASP A 55 -4.38 2.51 10.42
C ASP A 55 -5.24 1.98 9.26
N THR A 56 -4.76 2.14 8.02
CA THR A 56 -5.45 1.63 6.82
C THR A 56 -5.41 0.11 6.77
N HIS A 57 -4.27 -0.51 7.05
CA HIS A 57 -4.13 -1.96 7.18
C HIS A 57 -5.13 -2.52 8.20
N GLN A 58 -5.19 -1.94 9.40
CA GLN A 58 -6.15 -2.36 10.44
C GLN A 58 -7.61 -2.20 10.00
N LEU A 59 -7.92 -1.16 9.21
CA LEU A 59 -9.25 -1.00 8.62
C LEU A 59 -9.56 -2.14 7.63
N VAL A 60 -8.62 -2.48 6.75
CA VAL A 60 -8.78 -3.60 5.80
C VAL A 60 -9.01 -4.92 6.53
N VAL A 61 -8.20 -5.24 7.54
CA VAL A 61 -8.35 -6.45 8.36
C VAL A 61 -9.76 -6.55 8.98
N ARG A 62 -10.25 -5.46 9.60
CA ARG A 62 -11.62 -5.43 10.15
C ARG A 62 -12.70 -5.70 9.11
N TRP A 63 -12.51 -5.23 7.88
CA TRP A 63 -13.44 -5.47 6.78
C TRP A 63 -13.40 -6.93 6.29
N ILE A 64 -12.22 -7.55 6.22
CA ILE A 64 -12.05 -8.98 5.94
C ILE A 64 -12.82 -9.80 6.98
N GLU A 65 -12.60 -9.54 8.26
CA GLU A 65 -13.29 -10.24 9.35
C GLU A 65 -14.82 -10.07 9.27
N THR A 66 -15.29 -8.86 8.97
CA THR A 66 -16.72 -8.56 8.81
C THR A 66 -17.33 -9.35 7.64
N LYS A 67 -16.65 -9.40 6.49
CA LYS A 67 -17.06 -10.18 5.31
C LYS A 67 -17.10 -11.68 5.58
N VAL A 68 -16.11 -12.22 6.31
CA VAL A 68 -16.06 -13.65 6.67
C VAL A 68 -17.20 -14.03 7.62
N ARG A 69 -17.53 -13.18 8.59
CA ARG A 69 -18.55 -13.46 9.63
C ARG A 69 -19.99 -13.20 9.18
N LEU A 70 -20.20 -12.41 8.14
CA LEU A 70 -21.51 -12.16 7.55
C LEU A 70 -21.59 -12.75 6.12
N PRO A 71 -21.65 -14.09 5.96
CA PRO A 71 -21.75 -14.76 4.65
C PRO A 71 -23.17 -14.63 4.04
N CYS A 72 -23.85 -13.49 4.23
CA CYS A 72 -25.23 -13.30 3.82
C CYS A 72 -25.32 -12.60 2.46
N LYS A 73 -26.28 -13.06 1.64
CA LYS A 73 -26.68 -12.61 0.28
C LYS A 73 -26.14 -11.24 -0.14
N LYS A 74 -25.59 -11.17 -1.38
CA LYS A 74 -25.16 -9.95 -2.11
C LYS A 74 -25.80 -8.68 -1.51
N ASN A 75 -25.06 -8.00 -0.63
CA ASN A 75 -25.47 -6.72 -0.07
C ASN A 75 -24.75 -5.63 -0.88
N PRO A 76 -25.45 -4.91 -1.76
CA PRO A 76 -24.84 -3.90 -2.63
C PRO A 76 -24.17 -2.77 -1.85
N GLU A 77 -24.66 -2.45 -0.65
CA GLU A 77 -24.06 -1.42 0.20
C GLU A 77 -22.68 -1.87 0.73
N LEU A 78 -22.58 -3.13 1.14
CA LEU A 78 -21.32 -3.72 1.59
C LEU A 78 -20.29 -3.78 0.45
N GLU A 79 -20.71 -4.12 -0.76
CA GLU A 79 -19.85 -4.09 -1.94
C GLU A 79 -19.39 -2.67 -2.29
N CYS A 80 -20.29 -1.69 -2.21
CA CYS A 80 -19.94 -0.27 -2.42
C CYS A 80 -18.89 0.22 -1.42
N ARG A 81 -19.05 -0.12 -0.14
CA ARG A 81 -18.09 0.25 0.92
C ARG A 81 -16.71 -0.39 0.70
N VAL A 82 -16.68 -1.67 0.30
CA VAL A 82 -15.41 -2.34 -0.06
C VAL A 82 -14.75 -1.66 -1.25
N ASN A 83 -15.49 -1.36 -2.32
CA ASN A 83 -14.94 -0.67 -3.48
C ASN A 83 -14.39 0.73 -3.11
N HIS A 84 -15.06 1.45 -2.22
CA HIS A 84 -14.57 2.72 -1.71
C HIS A 84 -13.24 2.55 -0.95
N LEU A 85 -13.14 1.56 -0.06
CA LEU A 85 -11.91 1.25 0.66
C LEU A 85 -10.76 0.90 -0.29
N ILE A 86 -10.99 0.07 -1.30
CA ILE A 86 -9.93 -0.28 -2.26
C ILE A 86 -9.46 0.94 -3.05
N ARG A 87 -10.39 1.81 -3.50
CA ARG A 87 -10.01 3.08 -4.16
C ARG A 87 -9.19 3.98 -3.23
N PHE A 88 -9.51 4.00 -1.94
CA PHE A 88 -8.71 4.70 -0.95
C PHE A 88 -7.31 4.08 -0.82
N CYS A 89 -7.18 2.76 -0.70
CA CYS A 89 -5.88 2.07 -0.64
C CYS A 89 -5.02 2.35 -1.88
N LEU A 90 -5.63 2.38 -3.06
CA LEU A 90 -4.98 2.76 -4.32
C LEU A 90 -4.43 4.17 -4.26
N HIS A 91 -5.29 5.14 -3.93
CA HIS A 91 -4.89 6.53 -3.84
C HIS A 91 -3.78 6.75 -2.82
N GLN A 92 -3.85 6.05 -1.70
CA GLN A 92 -2.83 6.09 -0.66
C GLN A 92 -1.48 5.57 -1.17
N SER A 93 -1.46 4.45 -1.91
CA SER A 93 -0.23 3.95 -2.56
C SER A 93 0.34 4.94 -3.58
N GLU A 94 -0.51 5.58 -4.38
CA GLU A 94 -0.06 6.61 -5.33
C GLU A 94 0.62 7.79 -4.62
N GLN A 95 0.05 8.25 -3.50
CA GLN A 95 0.65 9.33 -2.71
C GLN A 95 1.93 8.86 -2.00
N PHE A 96 1.98 7.63 -1.50
CA PHE A 96 3.18 7.04 -0.91
C PHE A 96 4.33 6.97 -1.92
N ILE A 97 4.05 6.50 -3.15
CA ILE A 97 5.02 6.50 -4.25
C ILE A 97 5.54 7.91 -4.55
N LYS A 98 4.69 8.94 -4.50
CA LYS A 98 5.13 10.33 -4.68
C LYS A 98 6.11 10.75 -3.59
N LEU A 99 5.84 10.42 -2.32
CA LEU A 99 6.78 10.66 -1.23
C LEU A 99 8.12 9.94 -1.49
N CYS A 100 8.08 8.65 -1.84
CA CYS A 100 9.28 7.87 -2.14
C CYS A 100 10.11 8.50 -3.26
N ARG A 101 9.47 8.94 -4.34
CA ARG A 101 10.13 9.64 -5.46
C ARG A 101 10.73 10.98 -5.01
N MET A 102 10.00 11.76 -4.20
CA MET A 102 10.52 13.00 -3.63
C MET A 102 11.76 12.78 -2.77
N ILE A 103 11.75 11.78 -1.87
CA ILE A 103 12.91 11.42 -1.06
C ILE A 103 14.07 11.01 -1.98
N ARG A 104 13.82 10.08 -2.91
CA ARG A 104 14.85 9.58 -3.85
C ARG A 104 15.55 10.69 -4.62
N ASP A 105 14.76 11.63 -5.15
CA ASP A 105 15.22 12.62 -6.12
C ASP A 105 15.74 13.90 -5.45
N GLN A 106 15.24 14.23 -4.24
CA GLN A 106 15.51 15.52 -3.59
C GLN A 106 16.22 15.41 -2.24
N SER A 107 16.35 14.23 -1.64
CA SER A 107 17.12 14.07 -0.40
C SER A 107 18.62 14.07 -0.70
N ALA A 108 19.35 14.97 -0.05
CA ALA A 108 20.81 15.01 -0.10
C ALA A 108 21.41 13.72 0.47
N ALA A 109 20.75 13.10 1.45
CA ALA A 109 21.19 11.84 2.06
C ALA A 109 21.04 10.63 1.12
N PHE A 110 20.13 10.72 0.13
CA PHE A 110 19.99 9.73 -0.94
C PHE A 110 20.90 10.01 -2.16
N GLN A 111 21.37 11.25 -2.33
CA GLN A 111 22.31 11.59 -3.39
C GLN A 111 23.65 10.88 -3.17
N GLY A 112 24.14 10.18 -4.20
CA GLY A 112 25.39 9.42 -4.14
C GLY A 112 25.33 8.09 -3.38
N ASN A 113 24.23 7.76 -2.69
CA ASN A 113 24.06 6.47 -2.01
C ASN A 113 23.37 5.44 -2.94
N ARG A 114 24.17 4.66 -3.68
CA ARG A 114 23.68 3.67 -4.65
C ARG A 114 22.75 2.63 -4.04
N THR A 115 23.06 2.13 -2.84
CA THR A 115 22.23 1.12 -2.18
C THR A 115 20.86 1.71 -1.83
N ALA A 116 20.83 2.92 -1.29
CA ALA A 116 19.57 3.63 -0.98
C ALA A 116 18.71 3.83 -2.23
N GLN A 117 19.32 4.21 -3.36
CA GLN A 117 18.64 4.34 -4.65
C GLN A 117 18.04 3.02 -5.14
N VAL A 118 18.79 1.91 -5.03
CA VAL A 118 18.31 0.58 -5.46
C VAL A 118 17.12 0.12 -4.62
N VAL A 119 17.21 0.25 -3.30
CA VAL A 119 16.13 -0.16 -2.38
C VAL A 119 14.89 0.72 -2.58
N MET A 120 15.04 2.04 -2.69
CA MET A 120 13.91 2.94 -2.94
C MET A 120 13.19 2.63 -4.25
N ASN A 121 13.94 2.33 -5.32
CA ASN A 121 13.35 1.92 -6.59
C ASN A 121 12.64 0.56 -6.49
N HIS A 122 13.09 -0.35 -5.62
CA HIS A 122 12.39 -1.60 -5.36
C HIS A 122 11.06 -1.36 -4.64
N ILE A 123 11.06 -0.57 -3.56
CA ILE A 123 9.86 -0.17 -2.81
C ILE A 123 8.81 0.45 -3.75
N ILE A 124 9.24 1.40 -4.61
CA ILE A 124 8.34 2.03 -5.58
C ILE A 124 7.70 1.00 -6.52
N ARG A 125 8.49 0.08 -7.09
CA ARG A 125 7.98 -0.94 -8.01
C ARG A 125 6.99 -1.89 -7.35
N GLU A 126 7.18 -2.20 -6.07
CA GLU A 126 6.27 -3.06 -5.32
C GLU A 126 4.93 -2.38 -5.04
N SER A 127 4.93 -1.10 -4.66
CA SER A 127 3.69 -0.32 -4.56
C SER A 127 3.00 -0.15 -5.93
N GLU A 128 3.76 0.03 -7.02
CA GLU A 128 3.20 0.07 -8.38
C GLU A 128 2.57 -1.27 -8.79
N TYR A 129 3.16 -2.39 -8.35
CA TYR A 129 2.60 -3.72 -8.58
C TYR A 129 1.24 -3.89 -7.90
N PHE A 130 1.11 -3.46 -6.63
CA PHE A 130 -0.18 -3.43 -5.95
C PHE A 130 -1.22 -2.62 -6.72
N ILE A 131 -0.86 -1.41 -7.18
CA ILE A 131 -1.75 -0.57 -7.98
C ILE A 131 -2.22 -1.32 -9.22
N GLY A 132 -1.31 -1.96 -9.96
CA GLY A 132 -1.64 -2.73 -11.17
C GLY A 132 -2.62 -3.89 -10.90
N ILE A 133 -2.43 -4.64 -9.80
CA ILE A 133 -3.38 -5.67 -9.38
C ILE A 133 -4.73 -5.04 -9.08
N ALA A 134 -4.75 -4.03 -8.21
CA ALA A 134 -5.97 -3.45 -7.71
C ALA A 134 -6.83 -2.80 -8.80
N GLN A 135 -6.20 -2.13 -9.76
CA GLN A 135 -6.86 -1.58 -10.95
C GLN A 135 -7.43 -2.69 -11.85
N THR A 136 -6.71 -3.80 -12.03
CA THR A 136 -7.19 -4.95 -12.82
C THR A 136 -8.46 -5.54 -12.21
N ILE A 137 -8.59 -5.54 -10.88
CA ILE A 137 -9.78 -6.05 -10.20
C ILE A 137 -10.93 -5.03 -10.24
N LEU A 138 -10.66 -3.74 -10.06
CA LEU A 138 -11.69 -2.70 -10.02
C LEU A 138 -12.26 -2.32 -11.39
N TYR A 139 -11.47 -2.39 -12.47
CA TYR A 139 -11.88 -1.93 -13.80
C TYR A 139 -12.27 -3.07 -14.77
N ARG A 140 -12.36 -4.31 -14.29
CA ARG A 140 -12.87 -5.46 -15.06
C ARG A 140 -14.38 -5.71 -14.89
N CYS A 141 -15.11 -4.79 -14.27
CA CYS A 141 -16.57 -4.83 -14.12
C CYS A 141 -17.27 -4.01 -15.20
#